data_AF-A0A314YWS2-F1
#
_entry.id   AF-A0A314YWS2-F1
#
_cell.length_a   1.000
_cell.length_b   1.000
_cell.length_c   1.000
_cell.angle_alpha   90.00
_cell.angle_beta   90.00
_cell.angle_gamma   90.00
#
_symmetry.space_group_name_H-M   'P 1'
#
loop_
_entity.id
_entity.type
_entity.pdbx_description
1 polymer ?
#
loop_
_entity_poly.entity_id
_entity_poly.type
_entity_poly.pdbx_seq_one_letter_code
_entity_poly.pdbx_strand_id
1 'polypeptide(L)'
;MVCLKWWSCELIILLSGLLPNPKLETSVLSICLTISTLHFTISYGFGAAASIRVSNELGADNPQAARVAVWAAMFLSVTEAIIVSTTLFFCRHVLGHVFSSEKPVVDYIAVMAPFICLSVFMDSLQAVLSG
;
A
#
# COMPACT_ATOMS: atom_id res chain seq x y z
N MET A 1 4.19 -15.26 2.91
CA MET A 1 3.43 -14.29 3.73
C MET A 1 2.38 -13.48 2.94
N VAL A 2 2.65 -13.08 1.69
CA VAL A 2 1.70 -12.26 0.87
C VAL A 2 0.31 -12.89 0.75
N CYS A 3 0.20 -14.20 0.52
CA CYS A 3 -1.09 -14.90 0.42
C CYS A 3 -1.94 -14.76 1.70
N LEU A 4 -1.33 -14.91 2.89
CA LEU A 4 -2.03 -14.75 4.16
C LEU A 4 -2.54 -13.30 4.33
N LYS A 5 -1.71 -12.30 3.97
CA LYS A 5 -2.11 -10.88 3.99
C LYS A 5 -3.36 -10.66 3.14
N TRP A 6 -3.39 -11.21 1.92
CA TRP A 6 -4.56 -11.14 1.04
C TRP A 6 -5.81 -11.81 1.59
N TRP A 7 -5.69 -13.03 2.09
CA TRP A 7 -6.82 -13.68 2.74
C TRP A 7 -7.33 -12.87 3.94
N SER A 8 -6.45 -12.30 4.75
CA SER A 8 -6.85 -11.44 5.87
C SER A 8 -7.62 -10.20 5.39
N CYS A 9 -7.17 -9.53 4.32
CA CYS A 9 -7.90 -8.38 3.76
C CYS A 9 -9.29 -8.76 3.27
N GLU A 10 -9.43 -9.87 2.53
CA GLU A 10 -10.74 -10.35 2.04
C GLU A 10 -11.68 -10.73 3.18
N LEU A 11 -11.15 -11.38 4.23
CA LEU A 11 -11.93 -11.70 5.42
C LEU A 11 -12.41 -10.43 6.14
N ILE A 12 -11.58 -9.38 6.22
CA ILE A 12 -11.97 -8.10 6.82
C ILE A 12 -13.07 -7.41 6.00
N ILE A 13 -13.01 -7.48 4.65
CA ILE A 13 -14.11 -7.01 3.79
C ILE A 13 -15.39 -7.78 4.09
N LEU A 14 -15.32 -9.12 4.16
CA LEU A 14 -16.49 -9.95 4.44
C LEU A 14 -17.10 -9.64 5.82
N LEU A 15 -16.26 -9.46 6.84
CA LEU A 15 -16.69 -9.11 8.20
C LEU A 15 -17.29 -7.71 8.29
N SER A 16 -16.87 -6.75 7.45
CA SER A 16 -17.48 -5.42 7.42
C SER A 16 -18.96 -5.45 7.01
N GLY A 17 -19.41 -6.53 6.34
CA GLY A 17 -20.82 -6.79 6.05
C GLY A 17 -21.67 -7.12 7.28
N LEU A 18 -21.07 -7.30 8.47
CA LEU A 18 -21.78 -7.50 9.74
C LEU A 18 -21.98 -6.18 10.52
N LEU A 19 -21.44 -5.06 10.02
CA LEU A 19 -21.58 -3.73 10.66
C LEU A 19 -22.99 -3.14 10.44
N PRO A 20 -23.40 -2.14 11.24
CA PRO A 20 -24.76 -1.58 11.20
C PRO A 20 -25.20 -1.05 9.83
N ASN A 21 -24.27 -0.57 9.00
CA ASN A 21 -24.55 -0.15 7.63
C ASN A 21 -23.70 -0.97 6.65
N PRO A 22 -24.09 -2.21 6.35
CA PRO A 22 -23.24 -3.15 5.63
C PRO A 22 -22.91 -2.68 4.21
N LYS A 23 -23.85 -2.03 3.51
CA LYS A 23 -23.62 -1.50 2.15
C LYS A 23 -22.55 -0.39 2.16
N LEU A 24 -22.62 0.53 3.13
CA LEU A 24 -21.68 1.65 3.23
C LEU A 24 -20.29 1.17 3.65
N GLU A 25 -20.20 0.41 4.74
CA GLU A 25 -18.92 -0.02 5.33
C GLU A 25 -18.13 -0.93 4.37
N THR A 26 -18.80 -1.90 3.73
CA THR A 26 -18.16 -2.78 2.74
C THR A 26 -17.65 -2.00 1.53
N SER A 27 -18.43 -1.04 1.03
CA SER A 27 -18.03 -0.21 -0.11
C SER A 27 -16.80 0.64 0.22
N VAL A 28 -16.81 1.32 1.36
CA VAL A 28 -15.69 2.18 1.79
C VAL A 28 -14.44 1.34 2.01
N LEU A 29 -14.54 0.23 2.73
CA LEU A 29 -13.41 -0.65 3.01
C LEU A 29 -12.83 -1.27 1.74
N SER A 30 -13.68 -1.70 0.81
CA SER A 30 -13.25 -2.24 -0.49
C SER A 30 -12.49 -1.20 -1.31
N ILE A 31 -12.97 0.05 -1.33
CA ILE A 31 -12.28 1.17 -2.02
C ILE A 31 -10.93 1.47 -1.35
N CYS A 32 -10.89 1.55 -0.02
CA CYS A 32 -9.65 1.75 0.74
C CYS A 32 -8.61 0.68 0.40
N LEU A 33 -9.01 -0.60 0.42
CA LEU A 33 -8.11 -1.71 0.10
C LEU A 33 -7.69 -1.73 -1.37
N THR A 34 -8.55 -1.32 -2.29
CA THR A 34 -8.21 -1.18 -3.71
C THR A 34 -7.11 -0.13 -3.89
N ILE A 35 -7.22 1.02 -3.24
CA ILE A 35 -6.19 2.08 -3.26
C ILE A 35 -4.87 1.55 -2.71
N SER A 36 -4.89 0.88 -1.55
CA SER A 36 -3.70 0.28 -0.95
C SER A 36 -3.07 -0.79 -1.85
N THR A 37 -3.89 -1.57 -2.57
CA THR A 37 -3.41 -2.61 -3.49
C THR A 37 -2.67 -2.02 -4.70
N LEU A 38 -3.22 -0.95 -5.28
CA LEU A 38 -2.60 -0.24 -6.40
C LEU A 38 -1.21 0.28 -6.01
N HIS A 39 -1.11 0.90 -4.83
CA HIS A 39 0.16 1.36 -4.28
C HIS A 39 1.14 0.22 -4.00
N PHE A 40 0.67 -0.85 -3.33
CA PHE A 40 1.50 -1.99 -2.95
C PHE A 40 2.21 -2.62 -4.16
N THR A 41 1.59 -2.61 -5.34
CA THR A 41 2.19 -3.15 -6.57
C THR A 41 3.50 -2.45 -6.95
N ILE A 42 3.58 -1.13 -6.77
CA ILE A 42 4.78 -0.33 -7.07
C ILE A 42 5.89 -0.67 -6.05
N SER A 43 5.55 -0.59 -4.76
CA SER A 43 6.49 -0.88 -3.67
C SER A 43 7.02 -2.31 -3.70
N TYR A 44 6.16 -3.29 -4.02
CA TYR A 44 6.55 -4.68 -4.21
C TYR A 44 7.52 -4.84 -5.38
N GLY A 45 7.34 -4.09 -6.46
CA GLY A 45 8.26 -4.06 -7.60
C GLY A 45 9.68 -3.63 -7.20
N PHE A 46 9.80 -2.62 -6.34
CA PHE A 46 11.11 -2.21 -5.79
C PHE A 46 11.75 -3.30 -4.94
N GLY A 47 10.97 -3.95 -4.07
CA GLY A 47 11.47 -5.07 -3.25
C GLY A 47 11.98 -6.23 -4.10
N ALA A 48 11.24 -6.61 -5.14
CA ALA A 48 11.65 -7.67 -6.07
C ALA A 48 12.94 -7.32 -6.81
N ALA A 49 13.05 -6.09 -7.34
CA ALA A 49 14.27 -5.62 -8.01
C ALA A 49 15.48 -5.56 -7.07
N ALA A 50 15.27 -5.12 -5.83
CA ALA A 50 16.29 -5.08 -4.80
C ALA A 50 16.78 -6.48 -4.44
N SER A 51 15.87 -7.43 -4.22
CA SER A 51 16.20 -8.81 -3.86
C SER A 51 17.03 -9.50 -4.96
N ILE A 52 16.67 -9.30 -6.24
CA ILE A 52 17.48 -9.81 -7.38
C ILE A 52 18.87 -9.18 -7.37
N ARG A 53 18.97 -7.85 -7.20
CA ARG A 53 20.27 -7.17 -7.25
C ARG A 53 21.16 -7.59 -6.09
N VAL A 54 20.62 -7.62 -4.87
CA VAL A 54 21.33 -8.06 -3.66
C VAL A 54 21.80 -9.49 -3.82
N SER A 55 20.92 -10.41 -4.29
CA SER A 55 21.27 -11.81 -4.51
C SER A 55 22.42 -11.97 -5.52
N ASN A 56 22.40 -11.19 -6.62
CA ASN A 56 23.45 -11.24 -7.63
C ASN A 56 24.79 -10.71 -7.10
N GLU A 57 24.80 -9.59 -6.37
CA GLU A 57 26.04 -9.01 -5.81
C GLU A 57 26.62 -9.91 -4.70
N LEU A 58 25.78 -10.50 -3.86
CA LEU A 58 26.22 -11.48 -2.86
C LEU A 58 26.76 -12.77 -3.51
N GLY A 59 26.12 -13.24 -4.58
CA GLY A 59 26.61 -14.39 -5.36
C GLY A 59 27.95 -14.13 -6.06
N ALA A 60 28.29 -12.86 -6.31
CA ALA A 60 29.58 -12.43 -6.85
C ALA A 60 30.63 -12.08 -5.78
N ASP A 61 30.36 -12.40 -4.50
CA ASP A 61 31.19 -12.05 -3.34
C ASP A 61 31.45 -10.52 -3.20
N ASN A 62 30.45 -9.71 -3.56
CA ASN A 62 30.51 -8.25 -3.51
C ASN A 62 29.50 -7.64 -2.50
N PRO A 63 29.76 -7.78 -1.18
CA PRO A 63 28.83 -7.33 -0.14
C PRO A 63 28.68 -5.80 -0.08
N GLN A 64 29.66 -5.04 -0.57
CA GLN A 64 29.55 -3.57 -0.60
C GLN A 64 28.49 -3.10 -1.60
N ALA A 65 28.47 -3.66 -2.81
CA ALA A 65 27.45 -3.34 -3.80
C ALA A 65 26.06 -3.83 -3.38
N ALA A 66 25.97 -4.99 -2.72
CA ALA A 66 24.72 -5.47 -2.12
C ALA A 66 24.15 -4.44 -1.12
N ARG A 67 24.99 -3.85 -0.26
CA ARG A 67 24.57 -2.80 0.68
C ARG A 67 24.08 -1.54 -0.02
N VAL A 68 24.73 -1.12 -1.12
CA VAL A 68 24.29 0.02 -1.92
C VAL A 68 22.91 -0.25 -2.56
N ALA A 69 22.67 -1.48 -3.04
CA ALA A 69 21.37 -1.86 -3.61
C ALA A 69 20.24 -1.73 -2.57
N VAL A 70 20.46 -2.16 -1.33
CA VAL A 70 19.49 -2.00 -0.24
C VAL A 70 19.22 -0.51 0.05
N TRP A 71 20.27 0.31 0.16
CA TRP A 71 20.11 1.75 0.40
C TRP A 71 19.34 2.45 -0.73
N ALA A 72 19.64 2.11 -1.98
CA ALA A 72 18.94 2.66 -3.14
C ALA A 72 17.46 2.26 -3.13
N ALA A 73 17.14 0.99 -2.85
CA ALA A 73 15.76 0.52 -2.78
C ALA A 73 14.98 1.19 -1.64
N MET A 74 15.59 1.36 -0.48
CA MET A 74 15.00 2.06 0.65
C MET A 74 14.71 3.53 0.33
N PHE A 75 15.65 4.21 -0.33
CA PHE A 75 15.46 5.60 -0.75
C PHE A 75 14.31 5.75 -1.74
N LEU A 76 14.23 4.87 -2.75
CA LEU A 76 13.15 4.85 -3.73
C LEU A 76 11.80 4.59 -3.05
N SER A 77 11.75 3.61 -2.14
CA SER A 77 10.52 3.26 -1.42
C SER A 77 10.01 4.38 -0.53
N VAL A 78 10.88 5.03 0.25
CA VAL A 78 10.48 6.15 1.12
C VAL A 78 10.02 7.34 0.28
N THR A 79 10.73 7.64 -0.81
CA THR A 79 10.37 8.73 -1.71
C THR A 79 9.00 8.48 -2.35
N GLU A 80 8.76 7.26 -2.83
CA GLU A 80 7.47 6.87 -3.42
C GLU A 80 6.33 6.93 -2.39
N ALA A 81 6.54 6.41 -1.18
CA ALA A 81 5.56 6.46 -0.11
C ALA A 81 5.17 7.91 0.25
N ILE A 82 6.15 8.82 0.33
CA ILE A 82 5.90 10.24 0.59
C ILE A 82 5.06 10.86 -0.53
N ILE A 83 5.42 10.61 -1.80
CA ILE A 83 4.71 11.16 -2.96
C ILE A 83 3.26 10.67 -2.97
N VAL A 84 3.05 9.36 -2.80
CA VAL A 84 1.72 8.75 -2.84
C VAL A 84 0.87 9.20 -1.66
N SER A 85 1.38 9.13 -0.43
CA SER A 85 0.63 9.57 0.76
C SER A 85 0.30 11.07 0.71
N THR A 86 1.23 11.90 0.25
CA THR A 86 0.96 13.34 0.09
C THR A 86 -0.14 13.59 -0.93
N THR A 87 -0.07 12.92 -2.08
CA THR A 87 -1.07 13.05 -3.15
C THR A 87 -2.45 12.56 -2.68
N LEU A 88 -2.52 11.40 -2.04
CA LEU A 88 -3.75 10.84 -1.47
C LEU A 88 -4.37 11.77 -0.43
N PHE A 89 -3.55 12.33 0.46
CA PHE A 89 -4.03 13.22 1.51
C PHE A 89 -4.64 14.51 0.94
N PHE A 90 -3.98 15.17 -0.01
CA PHE A 90 -4.50 16.39 -0.63
C PHE A 90 -5.71 16.13 -1.53
N CYS A 91 -5.74 14.99 -2.22
CA CYS A 91 -6.85 14.60 -3.10
C CYS A 91 -8.01 13.92 -2.36
N ARG A 92 -7.96 13.74 -1.03
CA ARG A 92 -8.91 12.91 -0.25
C ARG A 92 -10.39 13.25 -0.47
N HIS A 93 -10.72 14.51 -0.69
CA HIS A 93 -12.11 14.97 -0.88
C HIS A 93 -12.64 14.74 -2.30
N VAL A 94 -11.74 14.50 -3.26
CA VAL A 94 -12.10 14.27 -4.67
C VAL A 94 -11.97 12.79 -5.02
N LEU A 95 -11.07 12.07 -4.35
CA LEU A 95 -10.73 10.69 -4.67
C LEU A 95 -11.92 9.73 -4.57
N GLY A 96 -12.80 9.91 -3.58
CA GLY A 96 -14.00 9.08 -3.44
C GLY A 96 -14.95 9.17 -4.63
N HIS A 97 -14.98 10.32 -5.34
CA HIS A 97 -15.83 10.51 -6.51
C HIS A 97 -15.40 9.68 -7.73
N VAL A 98 -14.16 9.18 -7.76
CA VAL A 98 -13.70 8.27 -8.82
C VAL A 98 -14.39 6.91 -8.71
N PHE A 99 -14.79 6.51 -7.49
CA PHE A 99 -15.34 5.19 -7.20
C PHE A 99 -16.86 5.20 -7.00
N SER A 100 -17.43 6.30 -6.47
CA SER A 100 -18.85 6.36 -6.14
C SER A 100 -19.44 7.77 -6.29
N SER A 101 -20.71 7.81 -6.71
CA SER A 101 -21.53 9.03 -6.73
C SER A 101 -22.29 9.26 -5.42
N GLU A 102 -22.30 8.28 -4.50
CA GLU A 102 -22.99 8.39 -3.22
C GLU A 102 -22.16 9.24 -2.24
N LYS A 103 -22.66 10.43 -1.88
CA LYS A 103 -21.97 11.36 -0.95
C LYS A 103 -21.50 10.71 0.35
N PRO A 104 -22.30 9.85 1.04
CA PRO A 104 -21.85 9.21 2.27
C PRO A 104 -20.60 8.34 2.09
N VAL A 105 -20.43 7.70 0.93
CA VAL A 105 -19.24 6.90 0.61
C VAL A 105 -18.03 7.82 0.43
N VAL A 106 -18.20 8.91 -0.32
CA VAL A 106 -17.13 9.88 -0.62
C VAL A 106 -16.62 10.55 0.66
N ASP A 107 -17.52 11.04 1.50
CA ASP A 107 -17.18 11.71 2.76
C ASP A 107 -16.45 10.75 3.70
N TYR A 108 -16.89 9.49 3.76
CA TYR A 108 -16.26 8.51 4.63
C TYR A 108 -14.86 8.08 4.13
N ILE A 109 -14.66 7.96 2.80
CA ILE A 109 -13.31 7.77 2.23
C ILE A 109 -12.38 8.93 2.61
N ALA A 110 -12.89 10.18 2.57
CA ALA A 110 -12.10 11.34 2.96
C ALA A 110 -11.67 11.29 4.44
N VAL A 111 -12.52 10.75 5.32
CA VAL A 111 -12.20 10.50 6.74
C VAL A 111 -11.19 9.36 6.90
N MET A 112 -11.27 8.32 6.06
CA MET A 112 -10.35 7.17 6.10
C MET A 112 -8.98 7.46 5.47
N ALA A 113 -8.88 8.46 4.60
CA ALA A 113 -7.67 8.78 3.84
C ALA A 113 -6.38 8.92 4.68
N PRO A 114 -6.37 9.56 5.87
CA PRO A 114 -5.17 9.62 6.70
C PRO A 114 -4.68 8.24 7.17
N PHE A 115 -5.60 7.30 7.47
CA PHE A 115 -5.26 5.93 7.83
C PHE A 115 -4.68 5.16 6.64
N ILE A 116 -5.22 5.38 5.44
CA ILE A 116 -4.65 4.82 4.20
C ILE A 116 -3.23 5.36 3.99
N CYS A 117 -3.00 6.66 4.16
CA CYS A 117 -1.68 7.27 4.00
C CYS A 117 -0.64 6.68 4.97
N LEU A 118 -1.05 6.41 6.21
CA LEU A 118 -0.18 5.74 7.19
C LEU A 118 0.10 4.29 6.77
N SER A 119 -0.94 3.56 6.35
CA SER A 119 -0.80 2.18 5.89
C SER A 119 0.13 2.07 4.68
N VAL A 120 -0.02 2.94 3.69
CA VAL A 120 0.83 3.06 2.49
C VAL A 120 2.30 3.20 2.89
N PHE A 121 2.61 4.09 3.83
CA PHE A 121 3.97 4.30 4.29
C PHE A 121 4.57 3.05 4.96
N MET A 122 3.79 2.37 5.79
CA MET A 122 4.23 1.13 6.46
C MET A 122 4.40 -0.03 5.46
N ASP A 123 3.46 -0.19 4.53
CA ASP A 123 3.49 -1.24 3.51
C ASP A 123 4.66 -1.07 2.54
N SER A 124 4.99 0.17 2.14
CA SER A 124 6.18 0.45 1.32
C SER A 124 7.46 -0.07 1.95
N LEU A 125 7.67 0.27 3.23
CA LEU A 125 8.84 -0.13 3.98
C LEU A 125 8.90 -1.65 4.14
N GLN A 126 7.77 -2.27 4.49
CA GLN A 126 7.68 -3.73 4.62
C GLN A 126 7.99 -4.43 3.30
N ALA A 127 7.46 -3.93 2.17
CA ALA A 127 7.64 -4.55 0.87
C ALA A 127 9.12 -4.67 0.47
N VAL A 128 9.92 -3.63 0.73
CA VAL A 128 11.35 -3.64 0.41
C VAL A 128 12.18 -4.45 1.41
N LEU A 129 11.84 -4.43 2.70
CA LEU A 129 12.63 -5.10 3.75
C LEU A 129 12.30 -6.58 3.95
N SER A 130 11.23 -7.08 3.32
CA SER A 130 10.76 -8.46 3.51
C SER A 130 11.46 -9.52 2.64
N GLY A 131 12.39 -9.11 1.77
CA GLY A 131 13.04 -9.97 0.77
C GLY A 131 14.56 -9.98 0.81
#